data_AF-A0A917TKG5-F1
#
_entry.id   AF-A0A917TKG5-F1
#
_cell.length_a   1.000
_cell.length_b   1.000
_cell.length_c   1.000
_cell.angle_alpha   90.00
_cell.angle_beta   90.00
_cell.angle_gamma   90.00
#
_symmetry.space_group_name_H-M   'P 1'
#
loop_
_entity.id
_entity.type
_entity.pdbx_description
1 polymer ?
#
loop_
_entity_poly.entity_id
_entity_poly.type
_entity_poly.pdbx_seq_one_letter_code
_entity_poly.pdbx_strand_id
1 'polypeptide(L)'
;MSCVHIGVSDGGVSLRDMEPVTVHRTAVSILYGHFVLRDAWCDAGDDGESYRDSQDQVAGASTYQVTVRAPSDPLRVGLELRIWSGEPDLDRGSWDGRRQLQVHCPTGELLVEQITAGAAAEITLPQGAGVYGVRVHRHGRDDAQMFLIDLWWQTPLPPDDDDEDFYGDLWS
;
A
#
# COMPACT_ATOMS: atom_id res chain seq x y z
N MET A 1 -9.72 32.08 -54.96
CA MET A 1 -8.70 31.78 -53.94
C MET A 1 -9.43 31.29 -52.70
N SER A 2 -9.31 29.98 -52.45
CA SER A 2 -9.92 29.27 -51.32
C SER A 2 -9.22 29.59 -50.00
N CYS A 3 -9.96 29.59 -48.91
CA CYS A 3 -9.47 29.04 -47.65
C CYS A 3 -10.66 28.61 -46.80
N VAL A 4 -10.90 27.30 -46.74
CA VAL A 4 -11.82 26.65 -45.80
C VAL A 4 -10.99 26.34 -44.56
N HIS A 5 -11.35 26.88 -43.40
CA HIS A 5 -10.80 26.45 -42.12
C HIS A 5 -11.63 25.29 -41.59
N ILE A 6 -11.07 24.09 -41.71
CA ILE A 6 -11.52 22.89 -41.00
C ILE A 6 -10.89 22.97 -39.61
N GLY A 7 -11.70 23.35 -38.62
CA GLY A 7 -11.36 23.16 -37.22
C GLY A 7 -11.59 21.69 -36.88
N VAL A 8 -10.51 20.92 -36.79
CA VAL A 8 -10.51 19.57 -36.25
C VAL A 8 -10.80 19.68 -34.76
N SER A 9 -11.96 19.20 -34.34
CA SER A 9 -12.28 19.00 -32.92
C SER A 9 -11.38 17.89 -32.40
N ASP A 10 -10.31 18.28 -31.70
CA ASP A 10 -9.39 17.35 -31.08
C ASP A 10 -10.14 16.56 -30.00
N GLY A 11 -10.01 15.24 -30.06
CA GLY A 11 -10.68 14.31 -29.16
C GLY A 11 -10.12 14.47 -27.77
N GLY A 12 -10.80 15.26 -26.94
CA GLY A 12 -10.59 15.25 -25.50
C GLY A 12 -10.88 13.86 -24.98
N VAL A 13 -9.84 13.09 -24.71
CA VAL A 13 -9.94 11.89 -23.87
C VAL A 13 -10.47 12.39 -22.54
N SER A 14 -11.73 12.10 -22.27
CA SER A 14 -12.33 12.30 -20.96
C SER A 14 -11.42 11.59 -19.96
N LEU A 15 -10.80 12.36 -19.05
CA LEU A 15 -10.23 11.85 -17.81
C LEU A 15 -11.37 11.08 -17.13
N ARG A 16 -11.46 9.78 -17.41
CA ARG A 16 -12.33 8.91 -16.65
C ARG A 16 -11.67 8.89 -15.29
N ASP A 17 -12.38 9.37 -14.28
CA ASP A 17 -12.09 9.02 -12.90
C ASP A 17 -11.92 7.51 -12.90
N MET A 18 -10.69 7.02 -12.75
CA MET A 18 -10.47 5.60 -12.62
C MET A 18 -11.25 5.17 -11.37
N GLU A 19 -11.84 4.00 -11.41
CA GLU A 19 -12.43 3.37 -10.23
C GLU A 19 -11.49 2.27 -9.76
N PRO A 20 -11.44 2.01 -8.45
CA PRO A 20 -10.69 0.88 -7.93
C PRO A 20 -11.27 -0.42 -8.51
N VAL A 21 -10.38 -1.31 -8.94
CA VAL A 21 -10.71 -2.66 -9.41
C VAL A 21 -11.34 -3.48 -8.27
N THR A 22 -10.83 -3.30 -7.07
CA THR A 22 -11.31 -4.00 -5.86
C THR A 22 -11.32 -3.04 -4.68
N VAL A 23 -12.35 -3.16 -3.82
CA VAL A 23 -12.42 -2.41 -2.57
C VAL A 23 -12.72 -3.37 -1.42
N HIS A 24 -11.84 -3.37 -0.41
CA HIS A 24 -12.01 -4.10 0.84
C HIS A 24 -12.27 -3.12 1.97
N ARG A 25 -13.32 -3.37 2.75
CA ARG A 25 -13.63 -2.60 3.95
C ARG A 25 -13.63 -3.52 5.14
N THR A 26 -12.86 -3.20 6.15
CA THR A 26 -12.79 -3.97 7.38
C THR A 26 -12.57 -3.06 8.57
N ALA A 27 -12.73 -3.61 9.78
CA ALA A 27 -12.32 -2.97 11.01
C ALA A 27 -11.06 -3.66 11.52
N VAL A 28 -10.08 -2.88 11.93
CA VAL A 28 -8.80 -3.38 12.42
C VAL A 28 -8.70 -3.05 13.91
N SER A 29 -8.42 -4.06 14.73
CA SER A 29 -8.11 -3.86 16.15
C SER A 29 -6.67 -3.39 16.27
N ILE A 30 -6.46 -2.26 16.96
CA ILE A 30 -5.13 -1.71 17.15
C ILE A 30 -4.62 -2.19 18.50
N LEU A 31 -3.54 -2.95 18.46
CA LEU A 31 -2.74 -3.32 19.62
C LEU A 31 -1.32 -2.82 19.34
N TYR A 32 -0.68 -2.24 20.34
CA TYR A 32 0.64 -1.61 20.20
C TYR A 32 0.65 -0.43 19.21
N GLY A 33 -0.48 0.26 19.03
CA GLY A 33 -0.56 1.48 18.23
C GLY A 33 -0.33 1.33 16.72
N HIS A 34 -0.37 0.12 16.17
CA HIS A 34 -0.21 -0.12 14.74
C HIS A 34 -0.90 -1.39 14.24
N PHE A 35 -1.00 -1.50 12.92
CA PHE A 35 -1.29 -2.72 12.17
C PHE A 35 -0.37 -2.79 10.94
N VAL A 36 -0.38 -3.92 10.26
CA VAL A 36 0.61 -4.21 9.22
C VAL A 36 -0.07 -4.64 7.91
N LEU A 37 0.49 -4.19 6.79
CA LEU A 37 0.27 -4.77 5.47
C LEU A 37 1.51 -5.57 5.10
N ARG A 38 1.38 -6.85 4.75
CA ARG A 38 2.52 -7.66 4.30
C ARG A 38 2.11 -8.74 3.33
N ASP A 39 3.06 -9.24 2.55
CA ASP A 39 2.85 -10.46 1.77
C ASP A 39 2.69 -11.69 2.70
N ALA A 40 1.88 -12.67 2.26
CA ALA A 40 1.54 -13.84 3.07
C ALA A 40 2.74 -14.67 3.51
N TRP A 41 3.78 -14.80 2.67
CA TRP A 41 4.93 -15.68 2.95
C TRP A 41 6.13 -14.96 3.55
N CYS A 42 6.11 -13.64 3.62
CA CYS A 42 7.19 -12.88 4.22
C CYS A 42 6.89 -12.69 5.72
N ASP A 43 7.39 -13.62 6.54
CA ASP A 43 7.50 -13.48 8.01
C ASP A 43 8.86 -12.88 8.44
N ALA A 44 9.73 -12.59 7.47
CA ALA A 44 11.15 -12.41 7.66
C ALA A 44 11.49 -11.00 8.21
N GLY A 45 11.51 -10.90 9.54
CA GLY A 45 12.63 -10.31 10.30
C GLY A 45 12.89 -8.80 10.22
N ASP A 46 12.21 -8.06 9.35
CA ASP A 46 12.43 -6.61 9.17
C ASP A 46 11.26 -5.73 9.64
N ASP A 47 10.56 -6.18 10.68
CA ASP A 47 9.59 -5.36 11.40
C ASP A 47 10.22 -4.07 11.94
N GLY A 48 11.50 -4.15 12.28
CA GLY A 48 12.26 -3.06 12.88
C GLY A 48 12.41 -1.85 11.97
N GLU A 49 12.69 -2.03 10.68
CA GLU A 49 12.83 -0.90 9.74
C GLU A 49 11.51 -0.20 9.50
N SER A 50 10.49 -0.94 9.04
CA SER A 50 9.17 -0.37 8.74
C SER A 50 8.56 0.34 9.97
N TYR A 51 8.72 -0.24 11.16
CA TYR A 51 8.24 0.37 12.40
C TYR A 51 9.01 1.64 12.77
N ARG A 52 10.34 1.66 12.67
CA ARG A 52 11.15 2.86 12.94
C ARG A 52 10.81 3.98 11.96
N ASP A 53 10.73 3.66 10.68
CA ASP A 53 10.37 4.60 9.62
C ASP A 53 8.96 5.20 9.81
N SER A 54 8.07 4.46 10.47
CA SER A 54 6.72 4.93 10.76
C SER A 54 6.59 5.92 11.93
N GLN A 55 7.59 6.06 12.81
CA GLN A 55 7.46 6.78 14.09
C GLN A 55 6.97 8.23 13.95
N ASP A 56 7.46 8.94 12.92
CA ASP A 56 7.14 10.34 12.68
C ASP A 56 6.16 10.54 11.51
N GLN A 57 5.55 9.46 11.01
CA GLN A 57 4.73 9.45 9.80
C GLN A 57 3.43 8.64 10.00
N VAL A 58 2.53 8.63 9.01
CA VAL A 58 1.31 7.81 9.06
C VAL A 58 1.58 6.31 8.87
N ALA A 59 2.66 6.00 8.15
CA ALA A 59 3.08 4.64 7.88
C ALA A 59 4.60 4.62 7.65
N GLY A 60 5.22 3.45 7.66
CA GLY A 60 6.60 3.23 7.24
C GLY A 60 6.74 1.88 6.54
N ALA A 61 7.74 1.73 5.67
CA ALA A 61 7.90 0.52 4.86
C ALA A 61 9.25 -0.15 5.08
N SER A 62 9.26 -1.47 4.92
CA SER A 62 10.41 -2.26 4.52
C SER A 62 10.07 -2.93 3.17
N THR A 63 10.95 -3.80 2.66
CA THR A 63 10.75 -4.45 1.36
C THR A 63 9.41 -5.16 1.23
N TYR A 64 9.00 -5.93 2.24
CA TYR A 64 7.82 -6.80 2.18
C TYR A 64 6.67 -6.35 3.07
N GLN A 65 6.83 -5.22 3.77
CA GLN A 65 5.91 -4.81 4.82
C GLN A 65 5.70 -3.30 4.86
N VAL A 66 4.45 -2.90 5.14
CA VAL A 66 4.10 -1.53 5.52
C VAL A 66 3.46 -1.53 6.91
N THR A 67 4.11 -0.86 7.85
CA THR A 67 3.57 -0.59 9.19
C THR A 67 2.71 0.67 9.14
N VAL A 68 1.45 0.61 9.59
CA VAL A 68 0.53 1.75 9.65
C VAL A 68 0.25 2.17 11.09
N ARG A 69 0.45 3.45 11.41
CA ARG A 69 0.41 3.98 12.78
C ARG A 69 -0.94 4.57 13.16
N ALA A 70 -1.46 4.11 14.29
CA ALA A 70 -2.66 4.61 14.97
C ALA A 70 -2.28 5.12 16.38
N PRO A 71 -1.74 6.34 16.51
CA PRO A 71 -1.01 6.79 17.72
C PRO A 71 -1.88 7.02 18.96
N SER A 72 -3.20 7.18 18.81
CA SER A 72 -4.12 7.29 19.96
C SER A 72 -4.48 5.92 20.57
N ASP A 73 -3.96 4.82 20.02
CA ASP A 73 -4.28 3.43 20.38
C ASP A 73 -5.80 3.16 20.54
N PRO A 74 -6.63 3.58 19.56
CA PRO A 74 -8.06 3.27 19.62
C PRO A 74 -8.24 1.76 19.54
N LEU A 75 -9.10 1.18 20.38
CA LEU A 75 -9.34 -0.28 20.38
C LEU A 75 -9.70 -0.83 18.99
N ARG A 76 -10.27 0.00 18.11
CA ARG A 76 -10.65 -0.37 16.73
C ARG A 76 -10.65 0.85 15.81
N VAL A 77 -10.21 0.66 14.57
CA VAL A 77 -10.26 1.67 13.50
C VAL A 77 -10.97 1.14 12.26
N GLY A 78 -11.51 2.03 11.44
CA GLY A 78 -12.00 1.69 10.11
C GLY A 78 -10.85 1.64 9.09
N LEU A 79 -10.85 0.64 8.22
CA LEU A 79 -9.93 0.52 7.10
C LEU A 79 -10.70 0.33 5.79
N GLU A 80 -10.42 1.18 4.82
CA GLU A 80 -10.77 0.98 3.41
C GLU A 80 -9.48 0.77 2.61
N LEU A 81 -9.33 -0.40 1.99
CA LEU A 81 -8.25 -0.72 1.06
C LEU A 81 -8.84 -0.75 -0.36
N ARG A 82 -8.23 0.02 -1.26
CA ARG A 82 -8.61 0.11 -2.67
C ARG A 82 -7.46 -0.38 -3.54
N ILE A 83 -7.76 -1.30 -4.45
CA ILE A 83 -6.79 -1.83 -5.41
C ILE A 83 -7.10 -1.26 -6.78
N TRP A 84 -6.08 -0.71 -7.41
CA TRP A 84 -6.18 0.02 -8.66
C TRP A 84 -5.38 -0.67 -9.76
N SER A 85 -5.83 -0.53 -11.01
CA SER A 85 -5.09 -1.05 -12.18
C SER A 85 -3.84 -0.24 -12.52
N GLY A 86 -3.69 0.95 -11.93
CA GLY A 86 -2.56 1.85 -12.08
C GLY A 86 -2.58 2.90 -10.97
N GLU A 87 -1.59 3.79 -10.94
CA GLU A 87 -1.52 4.81 -9.88
C GLU A 87 -2.79 5.69 -9.90
N PRO A 88 -3.54 5.76 -8.79
CA PRO A 88 -4.70 6.63 -8.73
C PRO A 88 -4.27 8.09 -8.60
N ASP A 89 -5.12 8.97 -9.13
CA ASP A 89 -5.00 10.40 -8.91
C ASP A 89 -4.91 10.73 -7.42
N LEU A 90 -4.27 11.85 -7.11
CA LEU A 90 -4.18 12.31 -5.73
C LEU A 90 -5.58 12.59 -5.20
N ASP A 91 -5.96 11.86 -4.15
CA ASP A 91 -7.18 12.14 -3.41
C ASP A 91 -7.11 13.57 -2.86
N ARG A 92 -8.15 14.36 -3.18
CA ARG A 92 -8.32 15.75 -2.75
C ARG A 92 -9.03 15.87 -1.40
N GLY A 93 -9.34 14.75 -0.76
CA GLY A 93 -9.90 14.70 0.58
C GLY A 93 -9.04 15.38 1.64
N SER A 94 -9.69 15.84 2.71
CA SER A 94 -9.03 16.43 3.87
C SER A 94 -8.48 15.34 4.79
N TRP A 95 -7.25 14.92 4.53
CA TRP A 95 -6.52 13.92 5.31
C TRP A 95 -5.59 14.56 6.34
N ASP A 96 -5.54 14.01 7.56
CA ASP A 96 -4.67 14.48 8.64
C ASP A 96 -3.21 14.03 8.46
N GLY A 97 -3.01 12.96 7.70
CA GLY A 97 -1.71 12.42 7.36
C GLY A 97 -1.76 11.60 6.08
N ARG A 98 -0.68 11.62 5.31
CA ARG A 98 -0.53 10.86 4.07
C ARG A 98 0.92 10.43 3.88
N ARG A 99 1.14 9.21 3.40
CA ARG A 99 2.45 8.75 2.94
C ARG A 99 2.32 7.82 1.75
N GLN A 100 3.20 7.98 0.77
CA GLN A 100 3.36 7.08 -0.36
C GLN A 100 4.62 6.23 -0.16
N LEU A 101 4.49 4.93 -0.38
CA LEU A 101 5.43 3.88 -0.08
C LEU A 101 5.39 2.84 -1.20
N GLN A 102 6.22 1.80 -1.08
CA GLN A 102 6.25 0.65 -1.96
C GLN A 102 6.29 -0.61 -1.10
N VAL A 103 5.72 -1.71 -1.60
CA VAL A 103 5.79 -3.03 -0.98
C VAL A 103 5.92 -4.11 -2.04
N HIS A 104 6.77 -5.09 -1.77
CA HIS A 104 6.95 -6.27 -2.61
C HIS A 104 5.97 -7.34 -2.14
N CYS A 105 5.21 -7.89 -3.09
CA CYS A 105 4.27 -8.98 -2.85
C CYS A 105 4.67 -10.19 -3.71
N PRO A 106 5.63 -11.02 -3.27
CA PRO A 106 6.09 -12.17 -4.04
C PRO A 106 5.04 -13.25 -4.29
N THR A 107 4.08 -13.43 -3.39
CA THR A 107 2.98 -14.40 -3.59
C THR A 107 1.81 -13.80 -4.35
N GLY A 108 1.70 -12.46 -4.34
CA GLY A 108 0.49 -11.78 -4.78
C GLY A 108 -0.66 -11.90 -3.79
N GLU A 109 -0.39 -12.33 -2.55
CA GLU A 109 -1.34 -12.40 -1.46
C GLU A 109 -0.96 -11.39 -0.38
N LEU A 110 -1.81 -10.39 -0.19
CA LEU A 110 -1.61 -9.33 0.80
C LEU A 110 -2.45 -9.61 2.05
N LEU A 111 -1.79 -9.57 3.20
CA LEU A 111 -2.43 -9.66 4.51
C LEU A 111 -2.55 -8.27 5.13
N VAL A 112 -3.71 -7.98 5.70
CA VAL A 112 -3.88 -6.92 6.70
C VAL A 112 -3.78 -7.60 8.06
N GLU A 113 -2.65 -7.48 8.73
CA GLU A 113 -2.38 -8.18 9.98
C GLU A 113 -2.54 -7.28 11.21
N GLN A 114 -3.22 -7.81 12.21
CA GLN A 114 -3.32 -7.24 13.55
C GLN A 114 -2.30 -7.90 14.46
N ILE A 115 -1.52 -7.08 15.16
CA ILE A 115 -0.53 -7.57 16.12
C ILE A 115 -1.24 -8.41 17.18
N THR A 116 -0.83 -9.68 17.34
CA THR A 116 -1.40 -10.70 18.25
C THR A 116 -2.82 -11.21 17.94
N ALA A 117 -3.51 -10.67 16.93
CA ALA A 117 -4.87 -11.09 16.57
C ALA A 117 -4.99 -11.70 15.16
N GLY A 118 -3.86 -11.84 14.45
CA GLY A 118 -3.80 -12.44 13.11
C GLY A 118 -4.38 -11.54 12.02
N ALA A 119 -4.63 -12.12 10.84
CA ALA A 119 -5.13 -11.38 9.69
C ALA A 119 -6.57 -10.85 9.91
N ALA A 120 -6.75 -9.55 9.78
CA ALA A 120 -8.06 -8.89 9.64
C ALA A 120 -8.64 -9.07 8.23
N ALA A 121 -7.78 -9.24 7.23
CA ALA A 121 -8.14 -9.54 5.85
C ALA A 121 -6.99 -10.25 5.14
N GLU A 122 -7.34 -11.16 4.24
CA GLU A 122 -6.43 -11.81 3.30
C GLU A 122 -6.94 -11.49 1.90
N ILE A 123 -6.06 -10.97 1.04
CA ILE A 123 -6.45 -10.33 -0.22
C ILE A 123 -5.57 -10.87 -1.33
N THR A 124 -6.18 -11.55 -2.31
CA THR A 124 -5.51 -11.90 -3.56
C THR A 124 -5.42 -10.67 -4.46
N LEU A 125 -4.20 -10.28 -4.82
CA LEU A 125 -3.95 -9.12 -5.67
C LEU A 125 -4.25 -9.48 -7.14
N PRO A 126 -5.05 -8.66 -7.87
CA PRO A 126 -5.50 -9.00 -9.22
C PRO A 126 -4.37 -9.20 -10.24
N GLN A 127 -3.23 -8.51 -10.05
CA GLN A 127 -2.04 -8.62 -10.90
C GLN A 127 -1.06 -9.70 -10.42
N GLY A 128 -1.36 -10.38 -9.31
CA GLY A 128 -0.53 -11.43 -8.73
C GLY A 128 0.77 -10.88 -8.13
N ALA A 129 1.85 -11.64 -8.28
CA ALA A 129 3.15 -11.29 -7.74
C ALA A 129 3.71 -10.00 -8.37
N GLY A 130 4.37 -9.16 -7.57
CA GLY A 130 4.98 -7.94 -8.08
C GLY A 130 5.30 -6.92 -7.02
N VAL A 131 5.73 -5.75 -7.48
CA VAL A 131 5.97 -4.58 -6.65
C VAL A 131 4.79 -3.63 -6.78
N TYR A 132 4.26 -3.23 -5.63
CA TYR A 132 3.07 -2.40 -5.53
C TYR A 132 3.41 -1.04 -4.91
N GLY A 133 2.89 0.02 -5.52
CA GLY A 133 2.81 1.33 -4.89
C GLY A 133 1.70 1.33 -3.85
N VAL A 134 1.99 1.92 -2.69
CA VAL A 134 1.05 2.01 -1.57
C VAL A 134 0.91 3.48 -1.21
N ARG A 135 -0.31 3.97 -1.03
CA ARG A 135 -0.57 5.29 -0.48
C ARG A 135 -1.49 5.16 0.72
N VAL A 136 -0.98 5.51 1.89
CA VAL A 136 -1.71 5.44 3.16
C VAL A 136 -2.17 6.82 3.55
N HIS A 137 -3.45 6.93 3.87
CA HIS A 137 -4.12 8.13 4.35
C HIS A 137 -4.71 7.86 5.73
N ARG A 138 -4.65 8.85 6.61
CA ARG A 138 -5.30 8.82 7.93
C ARG A 138 -6.21 10.03 8.08
N HIS A 139 -7.43 9.78 8.56
CA HIS A 139 -8.36 10.80 8.99
C HIS A 139 -8.84 10.50 10.42
N GLY A 140 -9.06 11.56 11.19
CA GLY A 140 -9.54 11.48 12.56
C GLY A 140 -8.42 11.40 13.60
N ARG A 141 -8.84 11.55 14.86
CA ARG A 141 -8.02 11.37 16.06
C ARG A 141 -8.79 10.52 17.06
N ASP A 142 -8.07 9.91 17.99
CA ASP A 142 -8.63 9.19 19.13
C ASP A 142 -9.56 8.04 18.68
N ASP A 143 -10.78 7.96 19.21
CA ASP A 143 -11.68 6.79 19.09
C ASP A 143 -12.35 6.65 17.71
N ALA A 144 -12.09 7.56 16.76
CA ALA A 144 -12.77 7.62 15.46
C ALA A 144 -11.80 7.70 14.27
N GLN A 145 -10.68 6.99 14.35
CA GLN A 145 -9.72 6.94 13.25
C GLN A 145 -10.20 6.08 12.08
N MET A 146 -9.94 6.57 10.87
CA MET A 146 -10.18 5.88 9.62
C MET A 146 -8.93 5.96 8.74
N PHE A 147 -8.58 4.82 8.16
CA PHE A 147 -7.50 4.69 7.20
C PHE A 147 -8.06 4.39 5.81
N LEU A 148 -7.52 5.10 4.82
CA LEU A 148 -7.68 4.75 3.42
C LEU A 148 -6.31 4.33 2.90
N ILE A 149 -6.27 3.19 2.20
CA ILE A 149 -5.06 2.68 1.58
C ILE A 149 -5.35 2.44 0.11
N ASP A 150 -4.64 3.15 -0.76
CA ASP A 150 -4.64 2.88 -2.19
C ASP A 150 -3.43 2.02 -2.54
N LEU A 151 -3.67 0.94 -3.29
CA LEU A 151 -2.67 0.00 -3.75
C LEU A 151 -2.73 -0.10 -5.28
N TRP A 152 -1.59 -0.04 -5.96
CA TRP A 152 -1.52 -0.25 -7.41
C TRP A 152 -0.26 -1.00 -7.81
N TRP A 153 -0.39 -1.87 -8.81
CA TRP A 153 0.75 -2.58 -9.37
C TRP A 153 1.66 -1.60 -10.12
N GLN A 154 2.97 -1.76 -9.96
CA GLN A 154 3.98 -0.91 -10.63
C GLN A 154 4.83 -1.70 -11.61
N THR A 155 5.41 -2.81 -11.17
CA THR A 155 6.39 -3.58 -11.94
C THR A 155 6.40 -5.04 -11.47
N PRO A 156 6.87 -6.00 -12.29
CA PRO A 156 7.24 -7.31 -11.79
C PRO A 156 8.27 -7.20 -10.67
N LEU A 157 8.37 -8.25 -9.84
CA LEU A 157 9.46 -8.35 -8.88
C LEU A 157 10.81 -8.21 -9.60
N PRO A 158 11.80 -7.56 -8.97
CA PRO A 158 13.17 -7.68 -9.46
C PRO A 158 13.53 -9.18 -9.56
N PRO A 159 14.39 -9.58 -10.51
CA PRO A 159 14.96 -10.93 -10.45
C PRO A 159 15.54 -11.12 -9.05
N ASP A 160 15.38 -12.32 -8.47
CA ASP A 160 15.97 -12.64 -7.19
C ASP A 160 17.45 -12.20 -7.26
N ASP A 161 17.81 -11.16 -6.50
CA ASP A 161 19.21 -10.95 -6.18
C ASP A 161 19.52 -12.19 -5.34
N ASP A 162 20.12 -13.20 -5.98
CA ASP A 162 20.64 -14.38 -5.30
C ASP A 162 21.73 -13.89 -4.34
N ASP A 163 21.32 -13.41 -3.17
CA ASP A 163 22.18 -13.09 -2.03
C ASP A 163 22.99 -14.33 -1.56
N GLU A 164 22.72 -15.50 -2.16
CA GLU A 164 23.51 -16.72 -2.02
C GLU A 164 24.98 -16.55 -2.44
N ASP A 165 25.34 -15.49 -3.16
CA ASP A 165 26.75 -15.17 -3.46
C ASP A 165 27.52 -14.59 -2.25
N PHE A 166 26.87 -14.20 -1.14
CA PHE A 166 27.56 -13.60 0.01
C PHE A 166 28.25 -14.63 0.95
N TYR A 167 27.94 -15.93 0.85
CA TYR A 167 28.56 -16.97 1.69
C TYR A 167 29.72 -17.73 1.01
N GLY A 168 30.15 -17.30 -0.18
CA GLY A 168 30.99 -18.09 -1.07
C GLY A 168 32.52 -17.98 -0.96
N ASP A 169 33.12 -17.24 -0.01
CA ASP A 169 34.60 -17.08 -0.02
C ASP A 169 35.28 -16.72 1.32
N LEU A 170 34.78 -17.23 2.44
CA LEU A 170 35.36 -16.95 3.77
C LEU A 170 35.84 -18.19 4.54
N TRP A 171 36.31 -19.23 3.82
CA TRP A 171 37.13 -20.30 4.41
C TRP A 171 38.14 -20.85 3.40
N SER A 172 39.29 -20.19 3.26
CA SER A 172 40.53 -20.78 2.74
C SER A 172 41.75 -20.15 3.39
#